data_AF-A0A945X7F0-F1
#
_entry.id   AF-A0A945X7F0-F1
#
_cell.length_a   1.000
_cell.length_b   1.000
_cell.length_c   1.000
_cell.angle_alpha   90.00
_cell.angle_beta   90.00
_cell.angle_gamma   90.00
#
_symmetry.space_group_name_H-M   'P 1'
#
loop_
_entity.id
_entity.type
_entity.pdbx_description
1 polymer ?
#
loop_
_entity_poly.entity_id
_entity_poly.type
_entity_poly.pdbx_seq_one_letter_code
_entity_poly.pdbx_strand_id
1 'polypeptide(L)'
;MANVTFKKSLVLLVLTLVFSLSSFAQKKGSVKEFTQEFPVFLVELEGFMYATDNSDLKSVFKQFKKKSEVLAISEKQIIMQISDKMLKKRLRAKPHFQEFLAALILVDNHAKGETMLPEWLNVVQETLAETTAKKLVMFFSFSSDLVSNNILRESKSASWNVGKADYKFTFEMIEPVIVFNNPFVLNCSAEGGSYDIFGTKGKYYFVSNEWFGTNGVINWESQGMSKDSIYAEIKSYKIDTRKSVLVSDSATFWNKYIFNTPIVG
;
A
#
# COMPACT_ATOMS: atom_id res chain seq x y z
N MET A 1 -39.65 23.18 66.89
CA MET A 1 -39.59 22.28 65.71
C MET A 1 -38.85 22.83 64.49
N ALA A 2 -38.33 24.07 64.49
CA ALA A 2 -37.64 24.65 63.31
C ALA A 2 -36.17 24.21 63.13
N ASN A 3 -35.49 23.78 64.21
CA ASN A 3 -34.04 23.54 64.18
C ASN A 3 -33.64 22.17 63.56
N VAL A 4 -34.58 21.21 63.51
CA VAL A 4 -34.33 19.87 62.94
C VAL A 4 -34.47 19.88 61.42
N THR A 5 -35.37 20.70 60.89
CA THR A 5 -35.61 20.85 59.45
C THR A 5 -34.44 21.53 58.74
N PHE A 6 -33.79 22.50 59.37
CA PHE A 6 -32.62 23.19 58.81
C PHE A 6 -31.40 22.26 58.71
N LYS A 7 -31.14 21.43 59.72
CA LYS A 7 -30.06 20.42 59.67
C LYS A 7 -30.28 19.37 58.59
N LYS A 8 -31.53 18.94 58.34
CA LYS A 8 -31.86 17.99 57.26
C LYS A 8 -31.69 18.62 55.87
N SER A 9 -32.04 19.90 55.70
CA SER A 9 -31.86 20.62 54.44
C SER A 9 -30.37 20.87 54.13
N LEU A 10 -29.55 21.17 55.14
CA LEU A 10 -28.11 21.36 54.96
C LEU A 10 -27.37 20.05 54.59
N VAL A 11 -27.76 18.92 55.20
CA VAL A 11 -27.22 17.60 54.86
C VAL A 11 -27.59 17.20 53.43
N LEU A 12 -28.82 17.50 52.99
CA LEU A 12 -29.25 17.23 51.61
C LEU A 12 -28.45 18.05 50.59
N LEU A 13 -28.16 19.33 50.91
CA LEU A 13 -27.38 20.23 50.05
C LEU A 13 -25.90 19.80 49.93
N VAL A 14 -25.30 19.34 51.02
CA VAL A 14 -23.92 18.79 51.03
C VAL A 14 -23.86 17.47 50.27
N LEU A 15 -24.86 16.58 50.38
CA LEU A 15 -24.90 15.34 49.59
C LEU A 15 -25.03 15.61 48.09
N THR A 16 -25.80 16.62 47.67
CA THR A 16 -25.89 16.99 46.24
C THR A 16 -24.61 17.61 45.70
N LEU A 17 -23.83 18.33 46.52
CA LEU A 17 -22.55 18.93 46.10
C LEU A 17 -21.43 17.89 45.92
N VAL A 18 -21.45 16.81 46.70
CA VAL A 18 -20.45 15.73 46.61
C VAL A 18 -20.69 14.85 45.36
N PHE A 19 -21.94 14.71 44.91
CA PHE A 19 -22.26 13.96 43.68
C PHE A 19 -21.98 14.74 42.38
N SER A 20 -21.81 16.06 42.42
CA SER A 20 -21.38 16.84 41.25
C SER A 20 -19.88 16.74 40.93
N LEU A 21 -19.06 16.23 41.87
CA LEU A 21 -17.60 16.15 41.70
C LEU A 21 -17.10 14.84 41.06
N SER A 22 -17.97 13.84 40.88
CA SER A 22 -17.63 12.57 40.20
C SER A 22 -17.89 12.57 38.70
N SER A 23 -18.20 13.73 38.09
CA SER A 23 -18.36 13.87 36.64
C SER A 23 -17.05 14.13 35.87
N PHE A 24 -15.90 13.72 36.41
CA PHE A 24 -14.69 13.47 35.63
C PHE A 24 -14.69 12.04 35.08
N ALA A 25 -15.79 11.63 34.46
CA ALA A 25 -15.68 10.63 33.40
C ALA A 25 -14.95 11.32 32.25
N GLN A 26 -13.62 11.14 32.21
CA GLN A 26 -12.79 11.60 31.11
C GLN A 26 -13.44 11.11 29.82
N LYS A 27 -14.09 12.02 29.08
CA LYS A 27 -14.13 11.90 27.62
C LYS A 27 -12.68 11.72 27.24
N LYS A 28 -12.25 10.48 26.96
CA LYS A 28 -10.97 10.19 26.32
C LYS A 28 -11.00 11.01 25.04
N GLY A 29 -10.43 12.22 25.09
CA GLY A 29 -10.43 13.13 23.96
C GLY A 29 -9.84 12.38 22.79
N SER A 30 -10.46 12.47 21.61
CA SER A 30 -9.84 11.93 20.40
C SER A 30 -8.44 12.51 20.32
N VAL A 31 -7.42 11.65 20.22
CA VAL A 31 -6.02 12.08 20.00
C VAL A 31 -6.05 13.07 18.85
N LYS A 32 -5.50 14.26 19.06
CA LYS A 32 -5.49 15.34 18.05
C LYS A 32 -4.19 15.39 17.27
N GLU A 33 -3.11 14.95 17.91
CA GLU A 33 -1.74 14.88 17.40
C GLU A 33 -1.03 13.78 18.18
N PHE A 34 -0.10 13.10 17.53
CA PHE A 34 0.74 12.09 18.16
C PHE A 34 2.03 12.72 18.69
N THR A 35 2.45 12.28 19.88
CA THR A 35 3.72 12.69 20.49
C THR A 35 4.88 12.19 19.63
N GLN A 36 5.87 13.05 19.36
CA GLN A 36 7.05 12.73 18.54
C GLN A 36 8.15 12.00 19.33
N GLU A 37 7.74 11.14 20.26
CA GLU A 37 8.60 10.27 21.04
C GLU A 37 8.08 8.84 20.89
N PHE A 38 8.88 7.95 20.30
CA PHE A 38 8.38 6.66 19.79
C PHE A 38 7.70 5.76 20.84
N PRO A 39 8.22 5.61 22.07
CA PRO A 39 7.54 4.82 23.10
C PRO A 39 6.16 5.40 23.49
N VAL A 40 6.06 6.73 23.58
CA VAL A 40 4.79 7.42 23.89
C VAL A 40 3.81 7.30 22.72
N PHE A 41 4.29 7.51 21.50
CA PHE A 41 3.54 7.30 20.26
C PHE A 41 2.90 5.91 20.20
N LEU A 42 3.63 4.85 20.55
CA LEU A 42 3.09 3.49 20.53
C LEU A 42 1.91 3.32 21.50
N VAL A 43 1.97 3.92 22.68
CA VAL A 43 0.87 3.87 23.67
C VAL A 43 -0.34 4.65 23.16
N GLU A 44 -0.12 5.82 22.58
CA GLU A 44 -1.20 6.63 21.98
C GLU A 44 -1.85 5.93 20.79
N LEU A 45 -1.05 5.33 19.91
CA LEU A 45 -1.51 4.56 18.76
C LEU A 45 -2.27 3.31 19.21
N GLU A 46 -1.83 2.60 20.26
CA GLU A 46 -2.58 1.50 20.88
C GLU A 46 -3.97 1.98 21.32
N GLY A 47 -4.00 3.09 22.07
CA GLY A 47 -5.23 3.68 22.58
C GLY A 47 -6.19 4.13 21.47
N PHE A 48 -5.66 4.57 20.33
CA PHE A 48 -6.41 4.95 19.13
C PHE A 48 -6.95 3.73 18.37
N MET A 49 -6.11 2.72 18.15
CA MET A 49 -6.49 1.48 17.44
C MET A 49 -7.49 0.64 18.25
N TYR A 50 -7.39 0.67 19.58
CA TYR A 50 -8.26 -0.10 20.49
C TYR A 50 -9.48 0.70 20.97
N ALA A 51 -9.74 1.88 20.39
CA ALA A 51 -10.88 2.72 20.77
C ALA A 51 -12.23 1.99 20.58
N THR A 52 -12.28 1.01 19.68
CA THR A 52 -13.41 0.09 19.48
C THR A 52 -12.98 -1.33 19.79
N ASP A 53 -13.91 -2.19 20.21
CA ASP A 53 -13.65 -3.62 20.40
C ASP A 53 -13.62 -4.37 19.05
N ASN A 54 -12.57 -4.13 18.26
CA ASN A 54 -12.36 -4.76 16.95
C ASN A 54 -11.11 -5.65 16.98
N SER A 55 -11.29 -6.94 16.66
CA SER A 55 -10.22 -7.94 16.66
C SER A 55 -9.12 -7.64 15.64
N ASP A 56 -9.48 -7.15 14.44
CA ASP A 56 -8.53 -6.89 13.36
C ASP A 56 -7.60 -5.73 13.72
N LEU A 57 -8.16 -4.64 14.25
CA LEU A 57 -7.39 -3.49 14.73
C LEU A 57 -6.43 -3.89 15.86
N LYS A 58 -6.89 -4.74 16.78
CA LYS A 58 -6.07 -5.28 17.86
C LYS A 58 -4.94 -6.16 17.33
N SER A 59 -5.24 -7.03 16.36
CA SER A 59 -4.27 -7.95 15.76
C SER A 59 -3.18 -7.20 14.99
N VAL A 60 -3.55 -6.30 14.08
CA VAL A 60 -2.58 -5.58 13.25
C VAL A 60 -1.66 -4.69 14.09
N PHE A 61 -2.20 -4.03 15.12
CA PHE A 61 -1.40 -3.20 16.01
C PHE A 61 -0.40 -4.03 16.83
N LYS A 62 -0.79 -5.20 17.36
CA LYS A 62 0.14 -6.10 18.05
C LYS A 62 1.30 -6.55 17.16
N GLN A 63 1.00 -6.88 15.90
CA GLN A 63 2.02 -7.26 14.92
C GLN A 63 2.96 -6.09 14.62
N PHE A 64 2.41 -4.89 14.38
CA PHE A 64 3.20 -3.69 14.18
C PHE A 64 4.08 -3.37 15.40
N LYS A 65 3.52 -3.42 16.62
CA LYS A 65 4.26 -3.15 17.86
C LYS A 65 5.49 -4.03 17.99
N LYS A 66 5.35 -5.35 17.77
CA LYS A 66 6.48 -6.29 17.75
C LYS A 66 7.49 -5.93 16.66
N LYS A 67 7.02 -5.66 15.44
CA LYS A 67 7.91 -5.32 14.32
C LYS A 67 8.66 -4.00 14.56
N SER A 68 8.02 -3.06 15.25
CA SER A 68 8.58 -1.73 15.50
C SER A 68 9.82 -1.73 16.40
N GLU A 69 10.07 -2.80 17.14
CA GLU A 69 11.26 -2.92 18.00
C GLU A 69 12.55 -2.86 17.17
N VAL A 70 12.54 -3.46 15.97
CA VAL A 70 13.71 -3.57 15.08
C VAL A 70 13.80 -2.49 14.00
N LEU A 71 12.79 -1.62 13.88
CA LEU A 71 12.81 -0.50 12.93
C LEU A 71 13.92 0.49 13.24
N ALA A 72 14.54 1.03 12.19
CA ALA A 72 15.51 2.11 12.28
C ALA A 72 14.89 3.37 12.87
N ILE A 73 15.73 4.23 13.47
CA ILE A 73 15.28 5.48 14.09
C ILE A 73 14.61 6.40 13.05
N SER A 74 15.16 6.48 11.84
CA SER A 74 14.61 7.25 10.72
C SER A 74 13.23 6.73 10.29
N GLU A 75 13.04 5.42 10.21
CA GLU A 75 11.76 4.80 9.85
C GLU A 75 10.70 5.09 10.92
N LYS A 76 11.06 4.94 12.20
CA LYS A 76 10.20 5.29 13.35
C LYS A 76 9.75 6.75 13.27
N GLN A 77 10.65 7.68 12.97
CA GLN A 77 10.33 9.10 12.79
C GLN A 77 9.34 9.33 11.63
N ILE A 78 9.58 8.73 10.47
CA ILE A 78 8.70 8.85 9.32
C ILE A 78 7.31 8.28 9.61
N ILE A 79 7.23 7.13 10.29
CA ILE A 79 5.95 6.50 10.68
C ILE A 79 5.14 7.40 11.63
N MET A 80 5.80 8.05 12.61
CA MET A 80 5.13 9.02 13.48
C MET A 80 4.60 10.21 12.69
N GLN A 81 5.37 10.76 11.75
CA GLN A 81 4.96 11.88 10.89
C GLN A 81 3.79 11.51 9.97
N ILE A 82 3.83 10.32 9.35
CA ILE A 82 2.72 9.80 8.54
C ILE A 82 1.47 9.68 9.41
N SER A 83 1.59 9.05 10.58
CA SER A 83 0.47 8.82 11.50
C SER A 83 -0.18 10.12 11.95
N ASP A 84 0.61 11.13 12.30
CA ASP A 84 0.12 12.44 12.67
C ASP A 84 -0.59 13.15 11.50
N LYS A 85 0.01 13.12 10.30
CA LYS A 85 -0.61 13.70 9.10
C LYS A 85 -1.92 12.99 8.71
N MET A 86 -1.99 11.66 8.87
CA MET A 86 -3.22 10.88 8.71
C MET A 86 -4.29 11.32 9.72
N LEU A 87 -3.92 11.54 10.98
CA LEU A 87 -4.82 12.01 12.03
C LEU A 87 -5.35 13.42 11.76
N LYS A 88 -4.47 14.35 11.34
CA LYS A 88 -4.82 15.72 10.91
C LYS A 88 -5.79 15.71 9.73
N LYS A 89 -5.66 14.75 8.81
CA LYS A 89 -6.62 14.49 7.72
C LYS A 89 -7.89 13.74 8.16
N ARG A 90 -8.10 13.55 9.46
CA ARG A 90 -9.26 12.87 10.08
C ARG A 90 -9.42 11.42 9.61
N LEU A 91 -8.31 10.75 9.27
CA LEU A 91 -8.34 9.34 8.91
C LEU A 91 -8.60 8.50 10.15
N ARG A 92 -9.47 7.50 10.01
CA ARG A 92 -9.95 6.63 11.08
C ARG A 92 -9.07 5.39 11.25
N ALA A 93 -9.13 4.78 12.44
CA ALA A 93 -8.45 3.51 12.74
C ALA A 93 -8.74 2.41 11.69
N LYS A 94 -10.03 2.17 11.41
CA LYS A 94 -10.50 1.33 10.28
C LYS A 94 -11.18 2.20 9.22
N PRO A 95 -10.86 2.05 7.92
CA PRO A 95 -9.85 1.15 7.35
C PRO A 95 -8.42 1.73 7.34
N HIS A 96 -8.23 3.04 7.50
CA HIS A 96 -6.99 3.71 7.07
C HIS A 96 -5.72 3.29 7.83
N PHE A 97 -5.70 3.38 9.17
CA PHE A 97 -4.52 2.99 9.93
C PHE A 97 -4.32 1.48 9.91
N GLN A 98 -5.42 0.70 9.89
CA GLN A 98 -5.35 -0.74 9.72
C GLN A 98 -4.57 -1.12 8.46
N GLU A 99 -4.94 -0.56 7.31
CA GLU A 99 -4.29 -0.84 6.03
C GLU A 99 -2.86 -0.31 5.97
N PHE A 100 -2.61 0.88 6.53
CA PHE A 100 -1.25 1.42 6.63
C PHE A 100 -0.32 0.47 7.39
N LEU A 101 -0.72 0.05 8.60
CA LEU A 101 0.10 -0.84 9.42
C LEU A 101 0.25 -2.23 8.80
N ALA A 102 -0.81 -2.76 8.18
CA ALA A 102 -0.75 -4.04 7.49
C ALA A 102 0.24 -4.01 6.31
N ALA A 103 0.13 -3.01 5.43
CA ALA A 103 1.03 -2.86 4.30
C ALA A 103 2.49 -2.63 4.74
N LEU A 104 2.71 -1.81 5.78
CA LEU A 104 4.03 -1.58 6.37
C LEU A 104 4.68 -2.89 6.81
N ILE A 105 3.96 -3.72 7.58
CA ILE A 105 4.46 -5.01 8.06
C ILE A 105 4.86 -5.92 6.89
N LEU A 106 4.05 -5.94 5.81
CA LEU A 106 4.34 -6.76 4.63
C LEU A 106 5.58 -6.28 3.89
N VAL A 107 5.70 -4.97 3.63
CA VAL A 107 6.85 -4.36 2.96
C VAL A 107 8.14 -4.60 3.73
N ASP A 108 8.11 -4.41 5.05
CA ASP A 108 9.26 -4.59 5.93
C ASP A 108 9.66 -6.07 6.09
N ASN A 109 8.70 -7.00 6.06
CA ASN A 109 8.99 -8.43 6.09
C ASN A 109 9.47 -9.00 4.75
N HIS A 110 9.40 -8.23 3.67
CA HIS A 110 9.93 -8.66 2.37
C HIS A 110 11.44 -8.90 2.46
N ALA A 111 11.97 -9.81 1.64
CA ALA A 111 13.40 -10.14 1.64
C ALA A 111 14.32 -8.94 1.36
N LYS A 112 13.78 -7.86 0.78
CA LYS A 112 14.46 -6.58 0.51
C LYS A 112 13.94 -5.43 1.38
N GLY A 113 13.29 -5.74 2.51
CA GLY A 113 12.61 -4.79 3.39
C GLY A 113 13.49 -3.62 3.82
N GLU A 114 14.77 -3.87 4.14
CA GLU A 114 15.73 -2.81 4.52
C GLU A 114 15.87 -1.70 3.46
N THR A 115 15.73 -2.05 2.17
CA THR A 115 15.77 -1.06 1.08
C THR A 115 14.37 -0.61 0.65
N MET A 116 13.39 -1.51 0.65
CA MET A 116 12.04 -1.23 0.16
C MET A 116 11.21 -0.40 1.14
N LEU A 117 11.38 -0.59 2.45
CA LEU A 117 10.60 0.11 3.45
C LEU A 117 10.86 1.62 3.45
N PRO A 118 12.12 2.12 3.44
CA PRO A 118 12.37 3.55 3.31
C PRO A 118 11.81 4.16 2.02
N GLU A 119 11.97 3.47 0.88
CA GLU A 119 11.41 3.89 -0.41
C GLU A 119 9.88 3.98 -0.33
N TRP A 120 9.23 2.94 0.21
CA TRP A 120 7.78 2.87 0.35
C TRP A 120 7.23 3.94 1.31
N LEU A 121 7.86 4.13 2.47
CA LEU A 121 7.46 5.16 3.43
C LEU A 121 7.52 6.57 2.83
N ASN A 122 8.55 6.86 2.02
CA ASN A 122 8.64 8.11 1.29
C ASN A 122 7.46 8.28 0.30
N VAL A 123 7.13 7.24 -0.47
CA VAL A 123 5.96 7.26 -1.36
C VAL A 123 4.65 7.44 -0.59
N VAL A 124 4.52 6.88 0.61
CA VAL A 124 3.36 7.11 1.49
C VAL A 124 3.27 8.57 1.92
N GLN A 125 4.38 9.20 2.32
CA GLN A 125 4.40 10.63 2.70
C GLN A 125 3.95 11.55 1.56
N GLU A 126 4.49 11.31 0.36
CA GLU A 126 4.16 12.03 -0.88
C GLU A 126 2.69 11.79 -1.27
N THR A 127 2.24 10.54 -1.29
CA THR A 127 0.84 10.19 -1.58
C THR A 127 -0.12 10.87 -0.61
N LEU A 128 0.23 10.90 0.68
CA LEU A 128 -0.55 11.58 1.70
C LEU A 128 -0.52 13.12 1.55
N ALA A 129 0.54 13.69 0.96
CA ALA A 129 0.65 15.12 0.65
C ALA A 129 -0.21 15.51 -0.55
N GLU A 130 0.06 14.86 -1.69
CA GLU A 130 -0.35 15.30 -3.02
C GLU A 130 -1.66 14.67 -3.50
N THR A 131 -2.21 13.71 -2.74
CA THR A 131 -3.37 12.94 -3.19
C THR A 131 -4.49 12.81 -2.14
N THR A 132 -5.55 12.09 -2.49
CA THR A 132 -6.73 11.89 -1.64
C THR A 132 -6.54 10.71 -0.70
N ALA A 133 -7.26 10.71 0.43
CA ALA A 133 -7.31 9.58 1.35
C ALA A 133 -7.70 8.25 0.65
N LYS A 134 -8.58 8.33 -0.36
CA LYS A 134 -8.96 7.17 -1.18
C LYS A 134 -7.76 6.62 -1.95
N LYS A 135 -6.96 7.46 -2.61
CA LYS A 135 -5.75 7.04 -3.33
C LYS A 135 -4.70 6.42 -2.39
N LEU A 136 -4.55 6.97 -1.20
CA LEU A 136 -3.67 6.42 -0.17
C LEU A 136 -4.07 4.99 0.24
N VAL A 137 -5.34 4.77 0.57
CA VAL A 137 -5.89 3.44 0.91
C VAL A 137 -5.72 2.47 -0.26
N MET A 138 -6.04 2.89 -1.49
CA MET A 138 -5.81 2.08 -2.68
C MET A 138 -4.32 1.72 -2.84
N PHE A 139 -3.40 2.63 -2.52
CA PHE A 139 -1.97 2.36 -2.55
C PHE A 139 -1.53 1.34 -1.48
N PHE A 140 -2.11 1.35 -0.29
CA PHE A 140 -1.83 0.33 0.73
C PHE A 140 -2.30 -1.06 0.30
N SER A 141 -3.51 -1.17 -0.26
CA SER A 141 -4.01 -2.43 -0.82
C SER A 141 -3.10 -2.93 -1.95
N PHE A 142 -2.77 -2.05 -2.90
CA PHE A 142 -1.86 -2.38 -3.99
C PHE A 142 -0.49 -2.83 -3.52
N SER A 143 0.09 -2.15 -2.53
CA SER A 143 1.40 -2.53 -1.97
C SER A 143 1.34 -3.92 -1.36
N SER A 144 0.24 -4.27 -0.68
CA SER A 144 0.04 -5.60 -0.10
C SER A 144 -0.02 -6.68 -1.18
N ASP A 145 -0.75 -6.44 -2.27
CA ASP A 145 -0.87 -7.38 -3.40
C ASP A 145 0.45 -7.57 -4.15
N LEU A 146 1.16 -6.46 -4.42
CA LEU A 146 2.45 -6.48 -5.11
C LEU A 146 3.50 -7.22 -4.28
N VAL A 147 3.60 -6.92 -2.98
CA VAL A 147 4.65 -7.49 -2.12
C VAL A 147 4.37 -8.94 -1.75
N SER A 148 3.10 -9.31 -1.51
CA SER A 148 2.77 -10.66 -1.03
C SER A 148 2.53 -11.64 -2.17
N ASN A 149 1.91 -11.17 -3.26
CA ASN A 149 1.42 -12.03 -4.34
C ASN A 149 2.16 -11.79 -5.67
N ASN A 150 3.07 -10.81 -5.73
CA ASN A 150 3.73 -10.36 -6.96
C ASN A 150 2.74 -9.90 -8.03
N ILE A 151 1.55 -9.45 -7.62
CA ILE A 151 0.50 -8.97 -8.52
C ILE A 151 0.67 -7.47 -8.72
N LEU A 152 0.97 -7.06 -9.95
CA LEU A 152 1.03 -5.65 -10.34
C LEU A 152 -0.38 -5.07 -10.53
N ARG A 153 -1.30 -5.88 -11.06
CA ARG A 153 -2.70 -5.50 -11.25
C ARG A 153 -3.55 -6.74 -11.43
N GLU A 154 -4.68 -6.81 -10.74
CA GLU A 154 -5.74 -7.76 -11.05
C GLU A 154 -7.05 -7.05 -11.37
N SER A 155 -7.70 -7.49 -12.43
CA SER A 155 -9.00 -7.02 -12.91
C SER A 155 -9.85 -8.22 -13.33
N LYS A 156 -11.13 -7.99 -13.68
CA LYS A 156 -11.98 -9.06 -14.21
C LYS A 156 -11.47 -9.63 -15.55
N SER A 157 -10.76 -8.83 -16.33
CA SER A 157 -10.33 -9.14 -17.69
C SER A 157 -8.89 -9.64 -17.80
N ALA A 158 -8.02 -9.26 -16.86
CA ALA A 158 -6.61 -9.61 -16.88
C ALA A 158 -5.99 -9.54 -15.48
N SER A 159 -5.01 -10.42 -15.24
CA SER A 159 -4.10 -10.40 -14.10
C SER A 159 -2.66 -10.26 -14.60
N TRP A 160 -1.92 -9.34 -14.00
CA TRP A 160 -0.55 -8.98 -14.34
C TRP A 160 0.36 -9.33 -13.16
N ASN A 161 1.33 -10.22 -13.38
CA ASN A 161 2.25 -10.71 -12.36
C ASN A 161 3.71 -10.42 -12.71
N VAL A 162 4.50 -10.00 -11.72
CA VAL A 162 5.91 -9.63 -11.89
C VAL A 162 6.89 -10.70 -11.40
N GLY A 163 6.38 -11.83 -10.90
CA GLY A 163 7.18 -12.94 -10.42
C GLY A 163 8.18 -12.50 -9.35
N LYS A 164 9.47 -12.77 -9.58
CA LYS A 164 10.57 -12.42 -8.67
C LYS A 164 11.28 -11.12 -9.06
N ALA A 165 10.58 -10.22 -9.76
CA ALA A 165 11.19 -8.99 -10.25
C ALA A 165 11.76 -8.14 -9.12
N ASP A 166 12.85 -7.45 -9.43
CA ASP A 166 13.40 -6.41 -8.58
C ASP A 166 12.80 -5.06 -8.95
N TYR A 167 12.26 -4.36 -7.97
CA TYR A 167 11.56 -3.10 -8.17
C TYR A 167 11.75 -2.13 -7.02
N LYS A 168 11.45 -0.87 -7.30
CA LYS A 168 11.54 0.24 -6.35
C LYS A 168 10.24 1.02 -6.29
N PHE A 169 9.92 1.53 -5.11
CA PHE A 169 8.81 2.47 -4.93
C PHE A 169 9.31 3.88 -5.16
N THR A 170 8.62 4.62 -6.03
CA THR A 170 8.90 6.04 -6.29
C THR A 170 7.59 6.82 -6.36
N PHE A 171 7.67 8.15 -6.34
CA PHE A 171 6.54 9.02 -6.55
C PHE A 171 6.89 9.99 -7.67
N GLU A 172 6.07 10.06 -8.71
CA GLU A 172 6.29 10.96 -9.84
C GLU A 172 5.06 11.83 -10.04
N MET A 173 5.27 13.14 -10.00
CA MET A 173 4.23 14.18 -10.16
C MET A 173 3.10 14.06 -9.12
N ILE A 174 2.11 13.21 -9.38
CA ILE A 174 0.86 13.11 -8.61
C ILE A 174 0.45 11.67 -8.29
N GLU A 175 1.33 10.69 -8.54
CA GLU A 175 1.02 9.28 -8.27
C GLU A 175 2.24 8.42 -7.89
N PRO A 176 2.01 7.34 -7.11
CA PRO A 176 2.98 6.27 -6.91
C PRO A 176 3.37 5.58 -8.22
N VAL A 177 4.66 5.31 -8.37
CA VAL A 177 5.23 4.60 -9.53
C VAL A 177 6.14 3.48 -9.05
N ILE A 178 5.96 2.29 -9.65
CA ILE A 178 6.86 1.15 -9.42
C ILE A 178 7.85 1.07 -10.57
N VAL A 179 9.14 1.13 -10.24
CA VAL A 179 10.23 1.16 -11.23
C VAL A 179 10.96 -0.17 -11.24
N PHE A 180 10.99 -0.81 -12.40
CA PHE A 180 11.69 -2.06 -12.67
C PHE A 180 12.89 -1.75 -13.56
N ASN A 181 14.07 -1.59 -12.95
CA ASN A 181 15.30 -1.24 -13.69
C ASN A 181 16.01 -2.45 -14.30
N ASN A 182 15.79 -3.63 -13.70
CA ASN A 182 16.40 -4.89 -14.11
C ASN A 182 15.42 -5.67 -15.01
N PRO A 183 15.91 -6.32 -16.08
CA PRO A 183 15.07 -7.17 -16.92
C PRO A 183 14.39 -8.29 -16.12
N PHE A 184 13.10 -8.50 -16.34
CA PHE A 184 12.31 -9.57 -15.73
C PHE A 184 11.28 -10.13 -16.73
N VAL A 185 10.46 -11.08 -16.27
CA VAL A 185 9.33 -11.61 -17.05
C VAL A 185 8.04 -11.02 -16.50
N LEU A 186 7.34 -10.24 -17.32
CA LEU A 186 5.99 -9.76 -17.00
C LEU A 186 4.98 -10.75 -17.59
N ASN A 187 4.22 -11.40 -16.73
CA ASN A 187 3.18 -12.35 -17.13
C ASN A 187 1.81 -11.65 -17.18
N CYS A 188 1.08 -11.88 -18.27
CA CYS A 188 -0.34 -11.57 -18.37
C CYS A 188 -1.15 -12.87 -18.42
N SER A 189 -2.19 -12.96 -17.61
CA SER A 189 -3.16 -14.04 -17.63
C SER A 189 -4.58 -13.48 -17.80
N ALA A 190 -5.34 -14.02 -18.75
CA ALA A 190 -6.72 -13.64 -19.05
C ALA A 190 -7.54 -14.87 -19.49
N GLU A 191 -8.87 -14.72 -19.61
CA GLU A 191 -9.77 -15.81 -20.02
C GLU A 191 -9.39 -16.41 -21.39
N GLY A 192 -8.93 -15.57 -22.32
CA GLY A 192 -8.49 -15.99 -23.66
C GLY A 192 -7.08 -16.57 -23.73
N GLY A 193 -6.37 -16.71 -22.61
CA GLY A 193 -5.01 -17.25 -22.53
C GLY A 193 -4.05 -16.35 -21.77
N SER A 194 -2.81 -16.83 -21.64
CA SER A 194 -1.71 -16.12 -21.01
C SER A 194 -0.55 -15.93 -21.98
N TYR A 195 0.23 -14.89 -21.73
CA TYR A 195 1.49 -14.65 -22.43
C TYR A 195 2.51 -14.00 -21.51
N ASP A 196 3.77 -14.21 -21.84
CA ASP A 196 4.91 -13.67 -21.12
C ASP A 196 5.63 -12.65 -21.98
N ILE A 197 6.08 -11.56 -21.34
CA ILE A 197 7.00 -10.60 -21.92
C ILE A 197 8.35 -10.81 -21.25
N PHE A 198 9.24 -11.52 -21.93
CA PHE A 198 10.57 -11.87 -21.42
C PHE A 198 11.55 -10.71 -21.56
N GLY A 199 12.31 -10.43 -20.50
CA GLY A 199 13.39 -9.45 -20.53
C GLY A 199 12.92 -7.99 -20.56
N THR A 200 11.67 -7.73 -20.15
CA THR A 200 11.14 -6.38 -20.05
C THR A 200 11.67 -5.66 -18.81
N LYS A 201 11.75 -4.34 -18.90
CA LYS A 201 11.96 -3.42 -17.78
C LYS A 201 11.13 -2.17 -18.03
N GLY A 202 10.80 -1.41 -16.99
CA GLY A 202 9.89 -0.27 -17.18
C GLY A 202 9.34 0.34 -15.92
N LYS A 203 8.30 1.14 -16.09
CA LYS A 203 7.60 1.82 -15.00
C LYS A 203 6.13 1.48 -15.03
N TYR A 204 5.57 1.25 -13.84
CA TYR A 204 4.15 1.09 -13.64
C TYR A 204 3.56 2.28 -12.88
N TYR A 205 2.62 2.98 -13.51
CA TYR A 205 1.90 4.11 -12.96
C TYR A 205 0.59 3.60 -12.33
N PHE A 206 0.55 3.62 -11.00
CA PHE A 206 -0.48 2.94 -10.23
C PHE A 206 -1.88 3.53 -10.45
N VAL A 207 -1.99 4.86 -10.50
CA VAL A 207 -3.28 5.56 -10.61
C VAL A 207 -3.81 5.46 -12.03
N SER A 208 -2.96 5.64 -13.04
CA SER A 208 -3.37 5.50 -14.45
C SER A 208 -3.58 4.05 -14.87
N ASN A 209 -3.02 3.07 -14.13
CA ASN A 209 -2.99 1.65 -14.48
C ASN A 209 -2.20 1.39 -15.77
N GLU A 210 -1.11 2.11 -15.95
CA GLU A 210 -0.32 2.06 -17.17
C GLU A 210 1.07 1.50 -16.91
N TRP A 211 1.42 0.49 -17.69
CA TRP A 211 2.79 -0.02 -17.78
C TRP A 211 3.46 0.59 -19.00
N PHE A 212 4.60 1.25 -18.79
CA PHE A 212 5.48 1.74 -19.83
C PHE A 212 6.72 0.85 -19.87
N GLY A 213 6.74 -0.04 -20.86
CA GLY A 213 7.76 -1.06 -21.01
C GLY A 213 8.80 -0.69 -22.03
N THR A 214 10.03 -1.14 -21.76
CA THR A 214 11.13 -1.10 -22.71
C THR A 214 11.76 -2.48 -22.83
N ASN A 215 12.07 -2.86 -24.06
CA ASN A 215 12.47 -4.21 -24.45
C ASN A 215 11.43 -5.28 -24.09
N GLY A 216 11.54 -6.41 -24.75
CA GLY A 216 10.69 -7.54 -24.47
C GLY A 216 10.72 -8.52 -25.62
N VAL A 217 10.63 -9.79 -25.29
CA VAL A 217 10.39 -10.86 -26.26
C VAL A 217 9.08 -11.53 -25.89
N ILE A 218 8.20 -11.68 -26.85
CA ILE A 218 6.99 -12.51 -26.75
C ILE A 218 7.19 -13.70 -27.67
N ASN A 219 6.87 -14.90 -27.21
CA ASN A 219 6.95 -16.11 -28.02
C ASN A 219 5.70 -16.98 -27.81
N TRP A 220 5.60 -18.05 -28.59
CA TRP A 220 4.48 -18.98 -28.56
C TRP A 220 4.92 -20.39 -28.16
N GLU A 221 5.93 -20.50 -27.28
CA GLU A 221 6.43 -21.78 -26.77
C GLU A 221 5.33 -22.57 -26.05
N SER A 222 4.46 -21.87 -25.31
CA SER A 222 3.28 -22.47 -24.66
C SER A 222 2.26 -23.08 -25.64
N GLN A 223 2.33 -22.70 -26.92
CA GLN A 223 1.49 -23.23 -27.99
C GLN A 223 2.25 -24.24 -28.88
N GLY A 224 3.42 -24.71 -28.43
CA GLY A 224 4.23 -25.71 -29.13
C GLY A 224 5.14 -25.15 -30.23
N MET A 225 5.29 -23.84 -30.33
CA MET A 225 6.18 -23.21 -31.32
C MET A 225 7.59 -23.01 -30.77
N SER A 226 8.63 -23.24 -31.59
CA SER A 226 10.02 -22.99 -31.18
C SER A 226 10.24 -21.50 -30.94
N LYS A 227 10.65 -21.13 -29.71
CA LYS A 227 11.00 -19.74 -29.33
C LYS A 227 12.14 -19.14 -30.14
N ASP A 228 12.99 -19.98 -30.75
CA ASP A 228 14.09 -19.55 -31.60
C ASP A 228 13.64 -19.32 -33.06
N SER A 229 12.40 -19.68 -33.40
CA SER A 229 11.86 -19.63 -34.75
C SER A 229 10.65 -18.71 -34.90
N ILE A 230 9.80 -18.61 -33.88
CA ILE A 230 8.60 -17.76 -33.86
C ILE A 230 8.58 -16.91 -32.58
N TYR A 231 8.87 -15.62 -32.72
CA TYR A 231 8.89 -14.66 -31.60
C TYR A 231 8.74 -13.23 -32.10
N ALA A 232 8.31 -12.33 -31.22
CA ALA A 232 8.24 -10.89 -31.46
C ALA A 232 9.14 -10.15 -30.46
N GLU A 233 9.97 -9.25 -30.97
CA GLU A 233 10.77 -8.32 -30.17
C GLU A 233 10.06 -6.97 -30.13
N ILE A 234 9.80 -6.45 -28.93
CA ILE A 234 9.17 -5.14 -28.72
C ILE A 234 10.15 -4.19 -28.04
N LYS A 235 10.24 -2.94 -28.52
CA LYS A 235 11.23 -1.98 -28.01
C LYS A 235 10.66 -1.00 -27.00
N SER A 236 9.59 -0.30 -27.37
CA SER A 236 8.90 0.67 -26.52
C SER A 236 7.41 0.48 -26.72
N TYR A 237 6.70 0.28 -25.63
CA TYR A 237 5.30 -0.09 -25.66
C TYR A 237 4.60 0.32 -24.38
N LYS A 238 3.27 0.36 -24.48
CA LYS A 238 2.39 0.72 -23.38
C LYS A 238 1.31 -0.34 -23.21
N ILE A 239 0.97 -0.60 -21.96
CA ILE A 239 -0.10 -1.53 -21.60
C ILE A 239 -1.04 -0.81 -20.63
N ASP A 240 -2.34 -0.81 -20.97
CA ASP A 240 -3.40 -0.57 -20.01
C ASP A 240 -3.61 -1.88 -19.22
N THR A 241 -3.11 -1.95 -17.99
CA THR A 241 -3.08 -3.20 -17.20
C THR A 241 -4.47 -3.65 -16.73
N ARG A 242 -5.52 -2.88 -17.03
CA ARG A 242 -6.91 -3.34 -16.88
C ARG A 242 -7.30 -4.37 -17.96
N LYS A 243 -6.52 -4.48 -19.04
CA LYS A 243 -6.77 -5.36 -20.18
C LYS A 243 -5.57 -6.29 -20.39
N SER A 244 -5.75 -7.30 -21.24
CA SER A 244 -4.71 -8.21 -21.70
C SER A 244 -4.11 -7.79 -23.05
N VAL A 245 -4.33 -6.54 -23.48
CA VAL A 245 -3.92 -6.06 -24.80
C VAL A 245 -2.63 -5.26 -24.66
N LEU A 246 -1.63 -5.64 -25.45
CA LEU A 246 -0.38 -4.91 -25.61
C LEU A 246 -0.39 -4.13 -26.93
N VAL A 247 0.02 -2.86 -26.88
CA VAL A 247 0.25 -2.03 -28.07
C VAL A 247 1.69 -1.53 -28.05
N SER A 248 2.44 -1.88 -29.09
CA SER A 248 3.83 -1.47 -29.27
C SER A 248 3.94 -0.48 -30.42
N ASP A 249 4.75 0.57 -30.26
CA ASP A 249 5.03 1.53 -31.34
C ASP A 249 5.96 0.92 -32.40
N SER A 250 6.75 -0.09 -31.99
CA SER A 250 7.61 -0.85 -32.88
C SER A 250 7.79 -2.28 -32.39
N ALA A 251 7.64 -3.22 -33.31
CA ALA A 251 7.84 -4.64 -33.10
C ALA A 251 8.59 -5.24 -34.30
N THR A 252 9.45 -6.20 -34.02
CA THR A 252 10.05 -7.06 -35.04
C THR A 252 9.52 -8.47 -34.83
N PHE A 253 8.72 -8.96 -35.76
CA PHE A 253 8.19 -10.32 -35.74
C PHE A 253 9.03 -11.26 -36.60
N TRP A 254 9.52 -12.31 -35.96
CA TRP A 254 10.29 -13.38 -36.57
C TRP A 254 9.40 -14.60 -36.75
N ASN A 255 9.32 -15.11 -37.98
CA ASN A 255 8.80 -16.44 -38.28
C ASN A 255 9.67 -17.09 -39.36
N LYS A 256 10.65 -17.88 -38.91
CA LYS A 256 11.65 -18.51 -39.78
C LYS A 256 11.08 -19.59 -40.73
N TYR A 257 9.82 -19.99 -40.54
CA TYR A 257 9.15 -20.96 -41.40
C TYR A 257 8.45 -20.30 -42.60
N ILE A 258 8.01 -19.04 -42.44
CA ILE A 258 7.15 -18.36 -43.43
C ILE A 258 7.92 -17.23 -44.15
N PHE A 259 8.80 -16.51 -43.44
CA PHE A 259 9.47 -15.33 -43.99
C PHE A 259 10.99 -15.48 -44.01
N ASN A 260 11.62 -15.01 -45.08
CA ASN A 260 13.08 -14.95 -45.20
C ASN A 260 13.69 -13.83 -44.34
N THR A 261 12.91 -12.78 -44.07
CA THR A 261 13.27 -11.61 -43.25
C THR A 261 12.17 -11.33 -42.24
N PRO A 262 12.47 -10.77 -41.06
CA PRO A 262 11.43 -10.42 -40.10
C PRO A 262 10.49 -9.35 -40.64
N ILE A 263 9.26 -9.34 -40.13
CA ILE A 263 8.30 -8.26 -40.36
C ILE A 263 8.56 -7.18 -39.31
N VAL A 264 8.66 -5.93 -39.74
CA VAL A 264 8.85 -4.76 -38.86
C VAL A 264 7.62 -3.86 -38.97
N GLY A 265 7.08 -3.41 -37.84
CA GLY A 265 5.93 -2.50 -37.80
C GLY A 265 5.52 -2.09 -36.40
#